data_AF-A0A496SN62-F1
#
_entry.id   AF-A0A496SN62-F1
#
_cell.length_a   1.000
_cell.length_b   1.000
_cell.length_c   1.000
_cell.angle_alpha   90.00
_cell.angle_beta   90.00
_cell.angle_gamma   90.00
#
_symmetry.space_group_name_H-M   'P 1'
#
loop_
_entity.id
_entity.type
_entity.pdbx_description
1 polymer ?
#
loop_
_entity_poly.entity_id
_entity_poly.type
_entity_poly.pdbx_seq_one_letter_code
_entity_poly.pdbx_strand_id
1 'polypeptide(L)'
;MLLKRIRELQSAIARLNYPDKKDGFSEEQSIEEFVKQLGALWQEGEIRPTHTSCPPKARWWRTRKDPFERVWPEVLLWLEKDPDATARSLLRRLQEKYPGQYPDSQLRTMQRRVRAWRRLMARRLLYGEKASL
;
A
#
# COMPACT_ATOMS: atom_id res chain seq x y z
N MET A 1 -25.56 6.96 -28.01
CA MET A 1 -26.27 8.01 -27.25
C MET A 1 -25.92 8.01 -25.75
N LEU A 2 -26.11 6.92 -24.98
CA LEU A 2 -25.84 6.92 -23.52
C LEU A 2 -24.36 6.97 -23.12
N LEU A 3 -23.50 6.16 -23.75
CA LEU A 3 -22.06 6.11 -23.42
C LEU A 3 -21.35 7.44 -23.69
N LYS A 4 -21.73 8.12 -24.78
CA LYS A 4 -21.26 9.47 -25.10
C LYS A 4 -21.56 10.44 -23.94
N ARG A 5 -22.79 10.40 -23.43
CA ARG A 5 -23.24 11.24 -22.31
C ARG A 5 -22.49 10.94 -21.01
N ILE A 6 -22.25 9.67 -20.70
CA ILE A 6 -21.45 9.28 -19.53
C ILE A 6 -20.02 9.83 -19.64
N ARG A 7 -19.43 9.80 -20.84
CA ARG A 7 -18.09 10.33 -21.07
C ARG A 7 -18.02 11.85 -20.94
N GLU A 8 -18.99 12.58 -21.49
CA GLU A 8 -19.13 14.04 -21.33
C GLU A 8 -19.20 14.44 -19.85
N LEU A 9 -19.96 13.69 -19.05
CA LEU A 9 -20.07 13.94 -17.62
C LEU A 9 -18.76 13.63 -16.88
N GLN A 10 -18.07 12.55 -17.24
CA GLN A 10 -16.76 12.21 -16.67
C GLN A 10 -15.69 13.27 -16.97
N SER A 11 -15.65 13.80 -18.20
CA SER A 11 -14.70 14.87 -18.58
C SER A 11 -15.05 16.18 -17.88
N ALA A 12 -16.34 16.51 -17.73
CA ALA A 12 -16.76 17.69 -16.97
C ALA A 12 -16.31 17.60 -15.50
N ILE A 13 -16.46 16.44 -14.86
CA ILE A 13 -16.01 16.19 -13.48
C ILE A 13 -14.47 16.24 -13.38
N ALA A 14 -13.74 15.73 -14.37
CA ALA A 14 -12.28 15.74 -14.39
C ALA A 14 -11.74 17.19 -14.47
N ARG A 15 -12.29 18.02 -15.37
CA ARG A 15 -11.93 19.45 -15.50
C ARG A 15 -12.11 20.23 -14.19
N LEU A 16 -13.17 19.93 -13.44
CA LEU A 16 -13.43 20.59 -12.14
C LEU A 16 -12.42 20.17 -11.06
N ASN A 17 -11.97 18.91 -11.05
CA ASN A 17 -11.02 18.41 -10.06
C ASN A 17 -9.55 18.69 -10.41
N TYR A 18 -9.22 18.78 -11.71
CA TYR A 18 -7.84 18.91 -12.21
C TYR A 18 -7.78 19.88 -13.40
N PRO A 19 -7.84 21.20 -13.18
CA PRO A 19 -7.98 22.20 -14.25
C PRO A 19 -6.78 22.25 -15.23
N ASP A 20 -5.60 21.77 -14.82
CA ASP A 20 -4.38 21.75 -15.64
C ASP A 20 -4.19 20.44 -16.44
N LYS A 21 -5.04 19.42 -16.19
CA LYS A 21 -4.93 18.14 -16.88
C LYS A 21 -5.70 18.21 -18.20
N LYS A 22 -4.99 18.36 -19.31
CA LYS A 22 -5.57 18.11 -20.64
C LYS A 22 -5.93 16.63 -20.73
N ASP A 23 -7.22 16.32 -20.69
CA ASP A 23 -7.71 14.98 -20.99
C ASP A 23 -7.22 14.62 -22.40
N GLY A 24 -6.37 13.61 -22.54
CA GLY A 24 -5.79 13.16 -23.82
C GLY A 24 -6.80 12.54 -24.79
N PHE A 25 -8.10 12.76 -24.57
CA PHE A 25 -9.18 12.23 -25.38
C PHE A 25 -9.91 13.41 -26.03
N SER A 26 -9.45 13.82 -27.22
CA SER A 26 -10.17 14.79 -28.06
C SER A 26 -11.52 14.21 -28.48
N GLU A 27 -12.57 15.04 -28.46
CA GLU A 27 -13.94 14.70 -28.87
C GLU A 27 -14.05 14.15 -30.30
N GLU A 28 -12.97 14.27 -31.09
CA GLU A 28 -12.81 13.78 -32.46
C GLU A 28 -12.57 12.27 -32.56
N GLN A 29 -12.16 11.60 -31.47
CA GLN A 29 -12.08 10.13 -31.49
C GLN A 29 -13.48 9.54 -31.43
N SER A 30 -13.88 8.92 -32.54
CA SER A 30 -15.21 8.32 -32.68
C SER A 30 -15.43 7.28 -31.58
N ILE A 31 -16.66 7.18 -31.07
CA ILE A 31 -17.07 6.14 -30.10
C ILE A 31 -16.65 4.75 -30.57
N GLU A 32 -16.61 4.54 -31.89
CA GLU A 32 -16.19 3.30 -32.51
C GLU A 32 -14.71 2.98 -32.29
N GLU A 33 -13.83 3.99 -32.32
CA GLU A 33 -12.40 3.83 -32.03
C GLU A 33 -12.18 3.49 -30.55
N PHE A 34 -12.95 4.14 -29.65
CA PHE A 34 -12.93 3.81 -28.23
C PHE A 34 -13.34 2.35 -27.97
N VAL A 35 -14.40 1.86 -28.63
CA VAL A 35 -14.83 0.46 -28.50
C VAL A 35 -13.77 -0.50 -29.04
N LYS A 36 -13.11 -0.17 -30.16
CA LYS A 36 -11.99 -0.97 -30.71
C LYS A 36 -10.81 -1.07 -29.75
N GLN A 37 -10.53 -0.02 -28.98
CA GLN A 37 -9.41 0.03 -28.03
C GLN A 37 -9.73 -0.62 -26.66
N LEU A 38 -11.01 -0.83 -26.34
CA LEU A 38 -11.47 -1.26 -25.01
C LEU A 38 -10.87 -2.61 -24.57
N GLY A 39 -10.65 -3.53 -25.51
CA GLY A 39 -10.06 -4.85 -25.23
C GLY A 39 -8.56 -4.80 -24.86
N ALA A 40 -7.83 -3.78 -25.29
CA ALA A 40 -6.43 -3.57 -24.88
C ALA A 40 -6.36 -2.76 -23.57
N LEU A 41 -7.20 -1.72 -23.45
CA LEU A 41 -7.21 -0.80 -22.32
C LEU A 41 -7.56 -1.47 -20.99
N TRP A 42 -8.37 -2.54 -20.96
CA TRP A 42 -8.66 -3.23 -19.70
C TRP A 42 -7.47 -4.06 -19.16
N GLN A 43 -6.49 -4.43 -20.01
CA GLN A 43 -5.31 -5.20 -19.63
C GLN A 43 -4.23 -4.25 -19.10
N GLU A 44 -4.14 -3.07 -19.70
CA GLU A 44 -3.20 -2.02 -19.33
C GLU A 44 -3.74 -1.12 -18.20
N GLY A 45 -5.04 -1.19 -17.91
CA GLY A 45 -5.75 -0.43 -16.89
C GLY A 45 -6.59 0.71 -17.47
N GLU A 46 -7.79 0.94 -16.93
CA GLU A 46 -8.72 1.95 -17.45
C GLU A 46 -8.11 3.36 -17.44
N ILE A 47 -7.96 3.98 -18.62
CA ILE A 47 -7.67 5.41 -18.79
C ILE A 47 -8.97 6.21 -18.55
N ARG A 48 -9.45 6.19 -17.31
CA ARG A 48 -10.55 7.10 -16.92
C ARG A 48 -9.96 8.51 -16.78
N PRO A 49 -10.62 9.57 -17.30
CA PRO A 49 -10.23 10.97 -17.05
C PRO A 49 -10.09 11.28 -15.56
N THR A 50 -10.91 10.61 -14.72
CA THR A 50 -10.86 10.72 -13.27
C THR A 50 -9.85 9.77 -12.60
N HIS A 51 -9.17 8.90 -13.36
CA HIS A 51 -8.10 8.09 -12.81
C HIS A 51 -6.95 9.03 -12.44
N THR A 52 -6.67 9.11 -11.15
CA THR A 52 -5.50 9.76 -10.60
C THR A 52 -4.28 8.95 -11.02
N SER A 53 -3.73 9.30 -12.18
CA SER A 53 -2.48 8.79 -12.73
C SER A 53 -1.26 9.05 -11.84
N CYS A 54 -1.42 9.76 -10.72
CA CYS A 54 -0.35 10.04 -9.79
C CYS A 54 -0.56 9.18 -8.53
N PRO A 55 0.26 8.13 -8.32
CA PRO A 55 0.29 7.47 -7.03
C PRO A 55 0.55 8.53 -5.96
N PRO A 56 -0.14 8.47 -4.80
CA PRO A 56 0.01 9.47 -3.76
C PRO A 56 1.49 9.60 -3.42
N LYS A 57 1.99 10.86 -3.42
CA LYS A 57 3.39 11.16 -3.13
C LYS A 57 3.81 10.41 -1.85
N ALA A 58 4.94 9.71 -1.91
CA ALA A 58 5.45 8.97 -0.78
C ALA A 58 5.65 9.92 0.41
N ARG A 59 4.88 9.72 1.48
CA ARG A 59 5.03 10.50 2.71
C ARG A 59 6.23 9.96 3.48
N TRP A 60 7.15 10.85 3.84
CA TRP A 60 8.31 10.50 4.67
C TRP A 60 7.98 10.42 6.17
N TRP A 61 6.86 11.01 6.61
CA TRP A 61 6.42 10.96 8.01
C TRP A 61 5.26 9.99 8.22
N ARG A 62 5.26 9.31 9.37
CA ARG A 62 4.08 8.59 9.87
C ARG A 62 3.21 9.55 10.68
N THR A 63 1.90 9.48 10.49
CA THR A 63 0.94 10.26 11.28
C THR A 63 0.93 9.86 12.77
N ARG A 64 1.39 8.64 13.11
CA ARG A 64 1.48 8.15 14.50
C ARG A 64 2.83 7.51 14.78
N LYS A 65 3.36 7.75 15.98
CA LYS A 65 4.52 7.02 16.53
C LYS A 65 4.17 5.54 16.68
N ASP A 66 5.16 4.68 16.59
CA ASP A 66 4.95 3.24 16.65
C ASP A 66 4.78 2.79 18.12
N PRO A 67 3.68 2.11 18.49
CA PRO A 67 3.45 1.71 19.87
C PRO A 67 4.51 0.72 20.40
N PHE A 68 5.16 -0.04 19.51
CA PHE A 68 6.13 -1.06 19.92
C PHE A 68 7.58 -0.59 19.89
N GLU A 69 7.86 0.68 19.60
CA GLU A 69 9.24 1.18 19.45
C GLU A 69 10.14 0.86 20.64
N ARG A 70 9.64 1.11 21.86
CA ARG A 70 10.39 0.89 23.11
C ARG A 70 10.64 -0.59 23.42
N VAL A 71 9.68 -1.46 23.09
CA VAL A 71 9.72 -2.91 23.42
C VAL A 71 10.24 -3.77 22.29
N TRP A 72 10.47 -3.18 21.11
CA TRP A 72 10.94 -3.91 19.95
C TRP A 72 12.27 -4.63 20.15
N PRO A 73 13.28 -4.07 20.83
CA PRO A 73 14.52 -4.81 21.10
C PRO A 73 14.29 -6.10 21.88
N GLU A 74 13.31 -6.13 22.78
CA GLU A 74 12.95 -7.35 23.52
C GLU A 74 12.23 -8.37 22.61
N VAL A 75 11.31 -7.91 21.77
CA VAL A 75 10.63 -8.77 20.80
C VAL A 75 11.62 -9.36 19.79
N LEU A 76 12.67 -8.62 19.41
CA LEU A 76 13.75 -9.13 18.56
C LEU A 76 14.51 -10.27 19.22
N LEU A 77 14.86 -10.15 20.51
CA LEU A 77 15.51 -11.24 21.25
C LEU A 77 14.64 -12.51 21.28
N TRP A 78 13.32 -12.37 21.34
CA TRP A 78 12.42 -13.52 21.26
C TRP A 78 12.41 -14.13 19.86
N LEU A 79 12.38 -13.30 18.81
CA LEU A 79 12.41 -13.74 17.41
C LEU A 79 13.74 -14.36 17.00
N GLU A 80 14.86 -13.92 17.57
CA GLU A 80 16.18 -14.51 17.33
C GLU A 80 16.30 -15.89 17.98
N LYS A 81 15.69 -16.08 19.16
CA LYS A 81 15.64 -17.39 19.84
C LYS A 81 14.67 -18.36 19.17
N ASP A 82 13.51 -17.86 18.73
CA ASP A 82 12.47 -18.64 18.08
C ASP A 82 11.91 -17.86 16.86
N PRO A 83 12.47 -18.06 15.66
CA PRO A 83 12.03 -17.39 14.43
C PRO A 83 10.60 -17.75 14.00
N ASP A 84 10.12 -18.93 14.41
CA ASP A 84 8.80 -19.47 14.05
C ASP A 84 7.68 -18.91 14.94
N ALA A 85 8.04 -18.24 16.04
CA ALA A 85 7.11 -17.57 16.94
C ALA A 85 6.08 -16.69 16.18
N THR A 86 4.81 -16.87 16.52
CA THR A 86 3.71 -16.14 15.89
C THR A 86 3.56 -14.74 16.49
N ALA A 87 3.28 -13.73 15.67
CA ALA A 87 3.05 -12.36 16.15
C ALA A 87 2.00 -12.26 17.28
N ARG A 88 1.01 -13.16 17.31
CA ARG A 88 0.01 -13.25 18.38
C ARG A 88 0.60 -13.75 19.70
N SER A 89 1.49 -14.75 19.68
CA SER A 89 2.14 -15.22 20.91
C SER A 89 3.09 -14.16 21.46
N LEU A 90 3.82 -13.46 20.58
CA LEU A 90 4.67 -12.32 20.96
C LEU A 90 3.85 -11.19 21.60
N LEU A 91 2.68 -10.86 21.03
CA LEU A 91 1.79 -9.86 21.60
C LEU A 91 1.24 -10.27 22.97
N ARG A 92 0.84 -11.53 23.12
CA ARG A 92 0.34 -12.06 24.41
C ARG A 92 1.42 -11.99 25.49
N ARG A 93 2.64 -12.42 25.17
CA ARG A 93 3.78 -12.33 26.09
C ARG A 93 4.07 -10.89 26.50
N LEU A 94 3.89 -9.95 25.57
CA LEU A 94 4.03 -8.53 25.86
C LEU A 94 2.91 -7.99 26.76
N GLN A 95 1.67 -8.44 26.57
CA GLN A 95 0.52 -8.11 27.42
C GLN A 95 0.68 -8.67 28.85
N GLU A 96 1.23 -9.88 28.99
CA GLU A 96 1.54 -10.48 30.28
C GLU A 96 2.62 -9.70 31.03
N LYS A 97 3.66 -9.23 30.31
CA LYS A 97 4.76 -8.44 30.91
C LYS A 97 4.36 -6.98 31.19
N TYR A 98 3.53 -6.39 30.35
CA TYR A 98 3.10 -4.99 30.43
C TYR A 98 1.57 -4.89 30.35
N PRO A 99 0.85 -5.22 31.43
CA PRO A 99 -0.60 -5.21 31.44
C PRO A 99 -1.14 -3.81 31.13
N GLY A 100 -2.18 -3.75 30.29
CA GLY A 100 -2.88 -2.51 29.93
C GLY A 100 -2.19 -1.61 28.89
N GLN A 101 -0.95 -1.88 28.49
CA GLN A 101 -0.22 -1.03 27.53
C GLN A 101 -0.46 -1.41 26.06
N TYR A 102 -0.78 -2.68 25.79
CA TYR A 102 -0.82 -3.24 24.43
C TYR A 102 -2.16 -3.94 24.15
N PRO A 103 -3.18 -3.23 23.63
CA PRO A 103 -4.46 -3.84 23.28
C PRO A 103 -4.35 -4.73 22.03
N ASP A 104 -5.27 -5.69 21.90
CA ASP A 104 -5.36 -6.62 20.77
C ASP A 104 -5.53 -5.91 19.41
N SER A 105 -6.05 -4.68 19.40
CA SER A 105 -6.16 -3.84 18.20
C SER A 105 -4.81 -3.57 17.54
N GLN A 106 -3.69 -3.72 18.27
CA GLN A 106 -2.33 -3.53 17.75
C GLN A 106 -1.73 -4.81 17.14
N LEU A 107 -2.47 -5.93 17.11
CA LEU A 107 -2.00 -7.19 16.53
C LEU A 107 -1.55 -7.04 15.07
N ARG A 108 -2.27 -6.26 14.26
CA ARG A 108 -1.87 -6.00 12.87
C ARG A 108 -0.54 -5.25 12.78
N THR A 109 -0.26 -4.35 13.71
CA THR A 109 1.02 -3.63 13.77
C THR A 109 2.16 -4.58 14.13
N MET A 110 1.94 -5.48 15.11
CA MET A 110 2.90 -6.53 15.47
C MET A 110 3.18 -7.46 14.28
N GLN A 111 2.12 -7.97 13.62
CA GLN A 111 2.24 -8.82 12.43
C GLN A 111 3.04 -8.15 11.32
N ARG A 112 2.81 -6.85 11.05
CA ARG A 112 3.57 -6.10 10.04
C ARG A 112 5.05 -6.01 10.39
N ARG A 113 5.39 -5.76 11.67
CA ARG A 113 6.78 -5.71 12.13
C ARG A 113 7.46 -7.07 12.01
N VAL A 114 6.83 -8.15 12.46
CA VAL A 114 7.35 -9.52 12.33
C VAL A 114 7.55 -9.89 10.86
N ARG A 115 6.60 -9.56 9.96
CA ARG A 115 6.77 -9.79 8.52
C ARG A 115 7.92 -8.98 7.91
N ALA A 116 8.13 -7.74 8.36
CA ALA A 116 9.27 -6.94 7.91
C ALA A 116 10.59 -7.56 8.37
N TRP A 117 10.67 -7.98 9.63
CA TRP A 117 11.83 -8.69 10.17
C TRP A 117 12.11 -9.99 9.42
N ARG A 118 11.09 -10.83 9.18
CA ARG A 118 11.26 -12.08 8.41
C ARG A 118 11.77 -11.82 6.99
N ARG A 119 11.31 -10.75 6.34
CA ARG A 119 11.84 -10.35 5.02
C ARG A 119 13.31 -9.93 5.09
N LEU A 120 13.71 -9.20 6.13
CA LEU A 120 15.11 -8.83 6.35
C LEU A 120 15.98 -10.06 6.63
N MET A 121 15.50 -11.00 7.46
CA MET A 121 16.20 -12.25 7.73
C MET A 121 16.30 -13.13 6.48
N ALA A 122 15.21 -13.31 5.73
CA ALA A 122 15.23 -14.04 4.47
C ALA A 122 16.22 -13.40 3.48
N ARG A 123 16.23 -12.06 3.37
CA ARG A 123 17.23 -11.34 2.56
C ARG A 123 18.66 -11.62 3.07
N ARG A 124 18.90 -11.54 4.37
CA ARG A 124 20.22 -11.84 4.96
C ARG A 124 20.66 -13.29 4.68
N LEU A 125 19.76 -14.26 4.77
CA LEU A 125 20.05 -15.67 4.51
C LEU A 125 20.30 -15.95 3.03
N LEU A 126 19.52 -15.34 2.12
CA LEU A 126 19.63 -15.55 0.68
C LEU A 126 20.87 -14.87 0.07
N TYR A 127 21.17 -13.64 0.49
CA TYR A 127 22.26 -12.85 -0.08
C TYR A 127 23.56 -12.91 0.76
N GLY A 128 23.52 -13.59 1.90
CA GLY A 128 24.61 -13.61 2.87
C GLY A 128 24.85 -12.24 3.53
N GLU A 129 25.72 -12.20 4.54
CA GLU A 129 26.07 -10.98 5.29
C GLU A 129 26.80 -9.90 4.46
N LYS A 130 27.06 -10.19 3.18
CA LYS A 130 27.68 -9.28 2.21
C LYS A 130 26.63 -8.41 1.51
N ALA A 131 25.92 -7.61 2.28
CA ALA A 131 25.26 -6.42 1.76
C ALA A 131 25.74 -5.21 2.59
N SER A 132 27.05 -4.96 2.52
CA SER A 132 27.66 -3.70 2.93
C SER A 132 27.94 -2.91 1.65
N LEU A 133 27.06 -1.95 1.37
CA LEU A 133 27.29 -0.76 0.54
C LEU A 133 26.49 0.37 1.18
#